data_AF-A0A0W0ZGW6-F1
#
_entry.id   AF-A0A0W0ZGW6-F1
#
_cell.length_a   1.000
_cell.length_b   1.000
_cell.length_c   1.000
_cell.angle_alpha   90.00
_cell.angle_beta   90.00
_cell.angle_gamma   90.00
#
_symmetry.space_group_name_H-M   'P 1'
#
loop_
_entity.id
_entity.type
_entity.pdbx_description
1 polymer ?
#
loop_
_entity_poly.entity_id
_entity_poly.type
_entity_poly.pdbx_seq_one_letter_code
_entity_poly.pdbx_strand_id
1 'polypeptide(L)' 'MRYKLRLDNNDQEEQIFTKIQELKKSFGEVYLDLSTDYLGKESGTKLAILLKILKDPAMTQLDLQGSFLGQKQT' A
#
# COMPACT_ATOMS: atom_id res chain seq x y z
N MET A 1 -0.26 10.34 -11.55
CA MET A 1 -0.79 9.12 -12.23
C MET A 1 -1.41 8.20 -11.20
N ARG A 2 -2.55 7.55 -11.48
CA ARG A 2 -3.16 6.54 -10.57
C ARG A 2 -2.49 5.19 -10.77
N TYR A 3 -1.90 4.64 -9.71
CA TYR A 3 -1.35 3.29 -9.74
C TYR A 3 -2.08 2.41 -8.73
N LYS A 4 -2.75 1.37 -9.24
CA LYS A 4 -3.33 0.34 -8.39
C LYS A 4 -2.26 -0.68 -8.04
N LEU A 5 -1.81 -0.65 -6.80
CA LEU A 5 -0.93 -1.68 -6.26
C LEU A 5 -1.83 -2.77 -5.70
N ARG A 6 -1.68 -3.99 -6.21
CA ARG A 6 -2.28 -5.18 -5.59
C ARG A 6 -1.27 -5.80 -4.67
N LEU A 7 -1.62 -5.96 -3.40
CA LEU A 7 -0.82 -6.73 -2.45
C LEU A 7 -1.25 -8.19 -2.52
N ASP A 8 -0.33 -9.08 -2.88
CA ASP A 8 -0.55 -10.51 -2.77
C ASP A 8 -0.23 -10.97 -1.34
N ASN A 9 -0.98 -11.95 -0.82
CA ASN A 9 -0.68 -12.56 0.47
C ASN A 9 0.74 -13.15 0.49
N ASN A 10 1.24 -13.61 -0.67
CA ASN A 10 2.57 -14.16 -0.87
C ASN A 10 3.66 -13.10 -1.12
N ASP A 11 3.28 -11.84 -1.37
CA ASP A 11 4.25 -10.78 -1.57
C ASP A 11 5.05 -10.60 -0.27
N GLN A 12 6.36 -10.82 -0.40
CA GLN A 12 7.29 -10.57 0.69
C GLN A 12 7.39 -9.06 0.94
N GLU A 13 7.64 -8.70 2.19
CA GLU A 13 7.72 -7.31 2.65
C GLU A 13 8.69 -6.45 1.81
N GLU A 14 9.87 -7.00 1.51
CA GLU A 14 10.90 -6.35 0.70
C GLU A 14 10.45 -6.11 -0.75
N GLN A 15 9.60 -6.99 -1.29
CA GLN A 15 9.07 -6.86 -2.65
C GLN A 15 8.04 -5.73 -2.73
N ILE A 16 7.18 -5.59 -1.71
CA ILE A 16 6.21 -4.49 -1.62
C ILE A 16 6.94 -3.15 -1.56
N PHE A 17 7.97 -3.06 -0.72
CA PHE A 17 8.77 -1.84 -0.61
C PHE A 17 9.47 -1.50 -1.94
N THR A 18 10.07 -2.49 -2.60
CA THR A 18 10.77 -2.31 -3.88
C THR A 18 9.83 -1.85 -4.99
N LYS A 19 8.69 -2.53 -5.19
CA LYS A 19 7.67 -2.16 -6.18
C LYS A 19 7.27 -0.69 -6.05
N ILE A 20 7.09 -0.23 -4.81
CA ILE A 20 6.68 1.16 -4.54
C ILE A 20 7.82 2.16 -4.79
N GLN A 21 9.06 1.82 -4.45
CA GLN A 21 10.22 2.66 -4.75
C GLN A 21 10.43 2.83 -6.26
N GLU A 22 10.21 1.77 -7.04
CA GLU A 22 10.26 1.83 -8.50
C GLU A 22 9.18 2.76 -9.07
N LEU A 23 7.94 2.65 -8.58
CA LEU A 23 6.85 3.54 -9.01
C LEU A 23 7.15 5.01 -8.75
N LYS A 24 7.77 5.33 -7.62
CA LYS A 24 8.19 6.70 -7.30
C LYS A 24 9.20 7.23 -8.31
N LYS A 25 10.22 6.43 -8.62
CA LYS A 25 11.25 6.80 -9.61
C LYS A 25 10.65 7.06 -10.99
N SER A 26 9.60 6.33 -11.36
CA SER A 26 8.98 6.45 -12.67
C SER A 26 8.02 7.64 -12.82
N PHE A 27 7.35 8.08 -11.76
CA PHE A 27 6.20 8.99 -11.90
C PHE A 27 6.26 10.30 -11.11
N GLY A 28 7.23 10.49 -10.20
CA GLY A 28 7.40 11.72 -9.44
C GLY A 28 6.33 11.92 -8.37
N GLU A 29 5.07 12.12 -8.77
CA GLU A 29 3.89 12.13 -7.89
C GLU A 29 3.04 10.87 -8.10
N VAL A 30 2.76 10.16 -7.00
CA VAL A 30 2.07 8.88 -7.04
C VAL A 30 0.72 8.99 -6.32
N TYR A 31 -0.35 8.62 -7.02
CA TYR A 31 -1.61 8.26 -6.37
C TYR A 31 -1.64 6.73 -6.20
N LEU A 32 -1.55 6.29 -4.94
CA LEU A 32 -1.55 4.88 -4.61
C LEU A 32 -2.98 4.40 -4.31
N ASP A 33 -3.46 3.46 -5.11
CA ASP A 33 -4.76 2.83 -4.92
C ASP A 33 -4.59 1.43 -4.32
N LEU A 34 -5.03 1.28 -3.06
CA LEU A 34 -5.11 0.03 -2.31
C LEU A 34 -6.57 -0.31 -1.97
N SER A 35 -7.51 0.22 -2.74
CA SER A 35 -8.93 -0.08 -2.55
C SER A 35 -9.18 -1.57 -2.75
N THR A 36 -10.06 -2.15 -1.92
CA THR A 36 -10.53 -3.54 -1.99
C THR A 36 -9.46 -4.64 -1.73
N ASP A 37 -8.28 -4.28 -1.24
CA ASP A 37 -7.15 -5.21 -1.04
C ASP A 37 -7.16 -5.97 0.30
N TYR A 38 -8.30 -6.12 0.98
CA TYR A 38 -8.44 -6.85 2.26
C TYR A 38 -7.34 -6.58 3.31
N LEU A 39 -6.79 -5.35 3.35
CA LEU A 39 -5.70 -4.97 4.25
C LEU A 39 -5.98 -5.25 5.73
N GLY A 40 -7.25 -5.29 6.14
CA GLY A 40 -7.65 -5.73 7.48
C GLY A 40 -7.30 -7.18 7.83
N LYS A 41 -6.91 -8.00 6.84
CA LYS A 41 -6.42 -9.38 7.00
C LYS A 41 -4.90 -9.50 6.96
N GLU A 42 -4.20 -8.45 6.57
CA GLU A 42 -2.75 -8.46 6.46
C GLU A 42 -2.06 -8.33 7.82
N SER A 43 -0.81 -8.79 7.89
CA SER A 43 -0.02 -8.70 9.13
C SER A 43 0.24 -7.25 9.54
N GLY A 44 0.37 -7.01 10.86
CA GLY A 44 0.72 -5.68 11.38
C GLY A 44 2.04 -5.14 10.79
N THR A 45 2.97 -6.02 10.43
CA THR A 45 4.25 -5.65 9.80
C THR A 45 4.05 -5.13 8.38
N LYS A 46 3.27 -5.81 7.54
CA LYS A 46 2.92 -5.32 6.19
C LYS A 46 2.20 -3.97 6.25
N LEU A 47 1.28 -3.80 7.20
CA LEU A 47 0.61 -2.52 7.45
C LEU A 47 1.58 -1.42 7.88
N ALA A 48 2.55 -1.71 8.74
CA ALA A 48 3.58 -0.75 9.16
C ALA A 48 4.47 -0.30 7.99
N ILE A 49 4.76 -1.19 7.04
CA ILE A 49 5.50 -0.85 5.81
C ILE A 49 4.68 0.11 4.95
N LEU A 50 3.40 -0.19 4.71
CA LEU A 50 2.49 0.71 4.00
C LEU A 50 2.45 2.09 4.66
N LEU A 51 2.35 2.16 6.00
CA LEU A 51 2.36 3.43 6.73
C LEU A 51 3.68 4.20 6.59
N LYS A 52 4.84 3.52 6.53
CA LYS A 52 6.13 4.17 6.27
C LYS A 52 6.16 4.80 4.88
N ILE A 53 5.54 4.14 3.90
CA ILE A 53 5.45 4.64 2.53
C ILE A 53 4.59 5.91 2.45
N LEU A 54 3.52 6.02 3.25
CA LEU A 54 2.66 7.21 3.29
C LEU A 54 3.36 8.45 3.85
N LYS A 55 4.49 8.29 4.56
CA LYS A 55 5.29 9.42 5.03
C LYS A 55 6.13 10.06 3.91
N ASP A 56 6.13 9.47 2.72
CA ASP A 56 6.90 9.98 1.60
C ASP A 56 6.21 11.21 0.99
N PRO A 57 6.93 12.35 0.85
CA PRO A 57 6.36 13.58 0.30
C PRO A 57 5.94 13.47 -1.18
N ALA A 58 6.45 12.49 -1.93
CA ALA A 58 6.02 12.21 -3.31
C ALA A 58 4.65 11.51 -3.38
N MET A 59 4.14 10.99 -2.26
CA MET A 59 2.81 10.39 -2.18
C MET A 59 1.76 11.46 -1.95
N THR A 60 1.05 11.83 -3.00
CA THR A 60 0.10 12.96 -2.94
C THR A 60 -1.32 12.51 -2.63
N GLN A 61 -1.65 11.25 -2.90
CA GLN A 61 -2.99 10.69 -2.70
C GLN A 61 -2.93 9.20 -2.34
N LEU A 62 -3.91 8.74 -1.55
CA LEU A 62 -4.08 7.34 -1.14
C LEU A 62 -5.56 6.94 -1.17
N ASP A 63 -5.88 5.84 -1.85
CA ASP A 63 -7.20 5.20 -1.80
C ASP A 63 -7.15 3.96 -0.91
N LEU A 64 -7.99 3.92 0.14
CA LEU A 64 -8.14 2.78 1.06
C LEU A 64 -9.57 2.23 1.05
N GLN A 65 -10.42 2.66 0.13
CA GLN A 65 -11.83 2.28 0.14
C GLN A 65 -12.02 0.76 0.13
N GLY A 66 -12.84 0.23 1.04
CA GLY A 66 -13.15 -1.20 1.07
C GLY A 66 -11.98 -2.12 1.45
N SER A 67 -10.94 -1.60 2.10
CA SER A 67 -9.79 -2.40 2.56
C SER A 67 -10.02 -3.16 3.89
N PHE A 68 -11.21 -3.04 4.49
CA PHE A 68 -11.59 -3.69 5.76
C PHE A 68 -10.66 -3.37 6.95
N LEU A 69 -9.91 -2.27 6.88
CA LEU A 69 -9.09 -1.79 7.99
C LEU A 69 -9.95 -1.53 9.24
N GLY A 70 -9.45 -1.92 10.41
CA GLY A 70 -10.13 -1.76 11.68
C GLY A 70 -11.27 -2.78 11.94
N GLN A 71 -11.51 -3.73 11.05
CA GLN A 71 -12.38 -4.86 11.37
C GLN A 71 -11.72 -5.76 12.41
N LYS A 72 -12.43 -5.97 13.52
CA LYS A 72 -12.05 -6.95 14.54
C LYS A 72 -12.19 -8.34 13.94
N GLN A 73 -11.08 -9.06 13.82
CA GLN A 73 -11.12 -10.48 13.49
C GLN A 73 -11.61 -11.24 14.74
N THR A 74 -12.72 -11.95 14.60
CA THR A 74 -13.31 -12.84 15.63
C THR A 74 -12.73 -14.24 15.55
#